data_AF-A0A436BIT1-F1
#
_entry.id   AF-A0A436BIT1-F1
#
_cell.length_a   1.000
_cell.length_b   1.000
_cell.length_c   1.000
_cell.angle_alpha   90.00
_cell.angle_beta   90.00
_cell.angle_gamma   90.00
#
_symmetry.space_group_name_H-M   'P 1'
#
loop_
_entity.id
_entity.type
_entity.pdbx_description
1 polymer ?
#
loop_
_entity_poly.entity_id
_entity_poly.type
_entity_poly.pdbx_seq_one_letter_code
_entity_poly.pdbx_strand_id
1 'polypeptide(L)' 'LKEFGNTVLVRHENGLVTVYGHASSIEVQRGQKVKRGQEIALSGMSGTTDSPKLHFEVRKNSAPVDPSGYLE' A
#
# COMPACT_ATOMS: atom_id res chain seq x y z
N LEU A 1 -10.00 -6.34 0.01
CA LEU A 1 -9.35 -5.78 1.23
C LEU A 1 -9.04 -6.86 2.27
N LYS A 2 -10.00 -7.74 2.64
CA LYS A 2 -9.73 -8.85 3.58
C LYS A 2 -8.55 -9.74 3.14
N GLU A 3 -8.41 -9.96 1.83
CA GLU A 3 -7.30 -10.74 1.24
C GLU A 3 -5.92 -10.09 1.41
N PHE A 4 -5.85 -8.76 1.51
CA PHE A 4 -4.59 -8.02 1.63
C PHE A 4 -4.07 -7.91 3.06
N GLY A 5 -4.78 -8.47 4.05
CA GLY A 5 -4.36 -8.38 5.44
C GLY A 5 -4.16 -6.94 5.91
N ASN A 6 -3.11 -6.70 6.67
CA ASN A 6 -2.72 -5.36 7.10
C ASN A 6 -2.31 -4.54 5.87
N THR A 7 -3.03 -3.44 5.65
CA THR A 7 -2.91 -2.65 4.42
C THR A 7 -2.78 -1.18 4.76
N VAL A 8 -1.86 -0.49 4.08
CA VAL A 8 -1.72 0.97 4.11
C VAL A 8 -2.16 1.55 2.77
N LEU A 9 -3.04 2.56 2.81
CA LEU A 9 -3.45 3.32 1.64
C LEU A 9 -2.90 4.74 1.77
N VAL A 10 -2.09 5.16 0.80
CA VAL A 10 -1.55 6.52 0.74
C VAL A 10 -2.26 7.28 -0.38
N ARG A 11 -2.96 8.36 -0.01
CA ARG A 11 -3.57 9.28 -0.97
C ARG A 11 -2.57 10.35 -1.35
N HIS A 12 -2.40 10.56 -2.65
CA HIS A 12 -1.51 11.56 -3.23
C HIS A 12 -2.32 12.77 -3.71
N GLU A 13 -1.67 13.93 -3.80
CA GLU A 13 -2.32 15.20 -4.17
C GLU A 13 -2.87 15.19 -5.61
N ASN A 14 -2.26 14.39 -6.49
CA ASN A 14 -2.68 14.23 -7.89
C ASN A 14 -3.89 13.27 -8.07
N GLY A 15 -4.56 12.89 -6.98
CA GLY A 15 -5.74 12.01 -7.01
C GLY A 15 -5.42 10.52 -7.12
N LEU A 16 -4.15 10.13 -7.06
CA LEU A 16 -3.75 8.73 -6.98
C LEU A 16 -3.87 8.20 -5.55
N VAL A 17 -4.06 6.88 -5.45
CA VAL A 17 -3.94 6.14 -4.20
C VAL A 17 -3.00 4.97 -4.43
N THR A 18 -1.95 4.84 -3.61
CA THR A 18 -1.14 3.63 -3.58
C THR A 18 -1.57 2.72 -2.44
N VAL A 19 -1.60 1.42 -2.70
CA VAL A 19 -2.00 0.39 -1.75
C VAL A 19 -0.79 -0.50 -1.47
N TYR A 20 -0.48 -0.69 -0.19
CA TYR A 20 0.58 -1.58 0.30
C TYR A 20 -0.06 -2.64 1.18
N GLY A 21 -0.06 -3.90 0.74
CA GLY A 21 -0.72 -5.01 1.43
C GLY A 21 0.24 -6.04 2.00
N HIS A 22 -0.34 -6.99 2.75
CA HIS A 22 0.30 -8.11 3.44
C HIS A 22 1.30 -7.71 4.53
N ALA A 23 1.18 -6.51 5.10
CA ALA A 23 2.13 -6.02 6.10
C ALA A 23 2.15 -6.89 7.36
N SER A 24 3.33 -7.08 7.97
CA SER A 24 3.45 -7.68 9.30
C SER A 24 3.12 -6.68 10.41
N SER A 25 3.53 -5.42 10.23
CA SER A 25 3.26 -4.29 11.13
C SER A 25 2.91 -3.03 10.34
N ILE A 26 2.09 -2.16 10.94
CA ILE A 26 1.73 -0.85 10.39
C ILE A 26 2.37 0.22 11.27
N GLU A 27 3.19 1.09 10.67
CA GLU A 27 3.98 2.12 11.38
C GLU A 27 3.36 3.52 11.28
N VAL A 28 2.14 3.60 10.75
CA VAL A 28 1.40 4.86 10.56
C VAL A 28 -0.05 4.76 11.02
N GLN A 29 -0.63 5.91 11.31
CA GLN A 29 -2.02 6.01 11.74
C GLN A 29 -2.91 6.61 10.65
N ARG A 30 -4.21 6.33 10.73
CA ARG A 30 -5.19 6.90 9.80
C ARG A 30 -5.15 8.43 9.85
N GLY A 31 -5.01 9.06 8.69
CA GLY A 31 -4.96 10.53 8.56
C GLY A 31 -3.57 11.13 8.79
N GLN A 32 -2.57 10.34 9.14
CA GLN A 32 -1.20 10.79 9.25
C GLN A 32 -0.68 11.25 7.88
N LYS A 33 -0.07 12.44 7.82
CA LYS A 33 0.68 12.89 6.65
C LYS A 33 2.03 12.18 6.63
N VAL A 34 2.38 11.62 5.47
CA VAL A 34 3.65 10.92 5.24
C VAL A 34 4.42 11.59 4.11
N LYS A 35 5.74 11.45 4.11
CA LYS A 35 6.63 11.97 3.05
C LYS A 35 7.23 10.83 2.22
N ARG A 36 7.68 11.12 0.99
CA ARG A 36 8.43 10.17 0.17
C ARG A 36 9.62 9.63 0.96
N GLY A 37 9.81 8.31 0.92
CA GLY A 37 10.89 7.61 1.63
C GLY A 37 10.64 7.39 3.12
N GLN A 38 9.50 7.82 3.67
CA GLN A 38 9.12 7.48 5.03
C GLN A 38 8.69 6.01 5.12
N GLU A 39 9.15 5.30 6.14
CA GLU A 39 8.65 3.97 6.48
C GLU A 39 7.18 4.05 6.93
N ILE A 40 6.33 3.21 6.33
CA ILE A 40 4.88 3.21 6.61
C ILE A 40 4.39 1.86 7.15
N ALA A 41 5.12 0.78 6.89
CA ALA A 41 4.78 -0.57 7.27
C ALA A 41 5.98 -1.50 7.04
N LEU A 42 6.00 -2.62 7.75
CA LEU A 42 6.93 -3.73 7.48
C LEU A 42 6.23 -4.77 6.61
N SER A 43 6.87 -5.23 5.53
CA SER A 43 6.33 -6.31 4.69
C SER A 43 6.16 -7.60 5.50
N GLY A 44 5.23 -8.46 5.09
CA GLY A 44 4.97 -9.70 5.80
C GLY A 44 4.10 -10.66 5.02
N MET A 45 3.25 -11.39 5.75
CA MET A 45 2.36 -12.41 5.19
C MET A 45 0.95 -12.37 5.78
N SER A 46 0.48 -11.19 6.22
CA SER A 46 -0.88 -11.07 6.74
C SER A 46 -1.93 -11.19 5.63
N GLY A 47 -3.14 -11.64 5.99
CA GLY A 47 -4.20 -11.90 5.02
C GLY A 47 -4.05 -13.26 4.34
N THR A 48 -4.42 -13.34 3.07
CA THR A 48 -4.36 -14.59 2.28
C THR A 48 -3.13 -14.55 1.38
N THR A 49 -1.99 -15.02 1.88
CA THR A 49 -0.77 -15.21 1.06
C THR A 49 -0.01 -16.45 1.47
N ASP A 50 0.46 -17.21 0.48
CA ASP A 50 1.17 -18.48 0.68
C ASP A 50 2.68 -18.29 0.92
N SER A 51 3.19 -17.07 0.70
CA SER A 51 4.58 -16.69 0.95
C SER A 51 4.69 -15.19 1.33
N PRO A 52 5.77 -14.78 2.03
CA PRO A 52 6.03 -13.37 2.33
C PRO A 52 6.23 -12.57 1.04
N LYS A 53 5.40 -11.54 0.84
CA LYS A 53 5.46 -10.68 -0.35
C LYS A 53 4.87 -9.31 -0.07
N LEU A 54 5.29 -8.32 -0.84
CA LEU A 54 4.63 -7.02 -0.88
C LEU A 54 3.54 -7.04 -1.96
N HIS A 55 2.31 -6.69 -1.60
CA HIS A 55 1.31 -6.29 -2.58
C HIS A 55 1.42 -4.78 -2.82
N PHE A 56 1.60 -4.36 -4.07
CA PHE A 56 1.63 -2.97 -4.48
C PHE A 56 0.62 -2.72 -5.60
N GLU A 57 -0.23 -1.72 -5.41
CA GLU A 57 -1.25 -1.33 -6.39
C GLU A 57 -1.30 0.20 -6.48
N VAL A 58 -1.48 0.73 -7.70
CA VAL A 58 -1.81 2.14 -7.93
C VAL A 58 -3.27 2.22 -8.37
N ARG A 59 -4.03 3.13 -7.77
CA ARG A 59 -5.41 3.43 -8.14
C ARG A 59 -5.54 4.87 -8.58
N LYS A 60 -6.24 5.09 -9.69
CA LYS A 60 -6.67 6.42 -10.17
C LYS A 60 -8.19 6.46 -10.16
N ASN A 61 -8.77 7.43 -9.46
CA ASN A 61 -10.23 7.54 -9.31
C ASN A 61 -10.90 6.23 -8.85
N SER A 62 -10.27 5.53 -7.90
CA SER A 62 -10.69 4.22 -7.36
C SER A 62 -10.53 3.01 -8.29
N ALA A 63 -10.07 3.19 -9.53
CA ALA A 63 -9.79 2.08 -10.45
C ALA A 63 -8.30 1.69 -10.40
N PRO A 64 -7.95 0.39 -10.31
CA PRO A 64 -6.58 -0.08 -10.48
C PRO A 64 -6.01 0.34 -11.84
N VAL A 65 -4.75 0.76 -11.86
CA VAL A 65 -3.97 1.06 -13.07
C VAL A 65 -2.62 0.35 -13.00
N ASP A 66 -1.98 0.15 -14.16
CA ASP A 66 -0.65 -0.47 -14.22
C ASP A 66 0.36 0.37 -13.41
N PRO A 67 0.99 -0.21 -12.37
CA PRO A 67 1.94 0.49 -11.51
C PRO A 67 3.28 0.78 -12.19
N SER A 68 3.62 0.08 -13.29
CA SER A 68 4.96 0.13 -13.90
C SER A 68 5.37 1.53 -14.34
N GLY A 69 4.41 2.37 -14.73
CA GLY A 69 4.66 3.77 -15.10
C GLY A 69 4.88 4.73 -13.93
N TYR A 70 4.78 4.27 -12.69
CA TYR A 70 4.94 5.07 -11.45
C TYR A 70 6.14 4.63 -10.61
N LEU A 71 6.85 3.59 -11.04
CA LEU A 71 8.07 3.11 -10.41
C LEU A 71 9.24 3.78 -11.15
N GLU A 72 9.90 4.72 -10.47
CA GLU A 72 11.17 5.33 -10.91
C GLU A 72 12.36 4.61 -10.27
#